data_AF-A0A7W8JZZ6-F1
#
_entry.id   AF-A0A7W8JZZ6-F1
#
_cell.length_a   1.000
_cell.length_b   1.000
_cell.length_c   1.000
_cell.angle_alpha   90.00
_cell.angle_beta   90.00
_cell.angle_gamma   90.00
#
_symmetry.space_group_name_H-M   'P 1'
#
loop_
_entity.id
_entity.type
_entity.pdbx_description
1 polymer ?
#
loop_
_entity_poly.entity_id
_entity_poly.type
_entity_poly.pdbx_seq_one_letter_code
_entity_poly.pdbx_strand_id
1 'polypeptide(L)'
;MASLVEEMLHLDLLEEEEGLVWLTLLGRACGTSSLSFASSKRLIRMFKQGQLRGDTTLGLLTATHVTSELDDIYTPMQKRGTFETKWSVLATRNFGADVRRAPQRYAEDSWAFHARCKRSLVLRDWMNGKAMADLKNTYKTNAFIVMDAGSIRGSADATCFHLRSVHALASALLVTGDLDAEAFDREVTRLKFGLLKKALGLLELPLRLDRREMLALHARAGSTLEQLRGWSLTDLQSALGEDRGFQVHAVLYSPA
;
A
#
# COMPACT_ATOMS: atom_id res chain seq x y z
N MET A 1 35.13 -3.74 -9.21
CA MET A 1 34.84 -3.02 -7.95
C MET A 1 34.78 -1.51 -8.14
N ALA A 2 35.69 -0.88 -8.91
CA ALA A 2 35.62 0.55 -9.25
C ALA A 2 34.23 1.00 -9.75
N SER A 3 33.53 0.18 -10.54
CA SER A 3 32.22 0.53 -11.10
C SER A 3 31.05 0.65 -10.10
N LEU A 4 31.10 -0.02 -8.94
CA LEU A 4 30.00 0.03 -7.97
C LEU A 4 30.13 1.24 -7.04
N VAL A 5 31.34 1.51 -6.56
CA VAL A 5 31.62 2.66 -5.70
C VAL A 5 31.36 3.95 -6.49
N GLU A 6 31.83 4.04 -7.74
CA GLU A 6 31.52 5.17 -8.63
C GLU A 6 30.01 5.34 -8.85
N GLU A 7 29.26 4.25 -9.06
CA GLU A 7 27.81 4.33 -9.22
C GLU A 7 27.12 4.82 -7.93
N MET A 8 27.59 4.36 -6.77
CA MET A 8 27.04 4.76 -5.47
C MET A 8 27.36 6.23 -5.15
N LEU A 9 28.56 6.72 -5.48
CA LEU A 9 28.92 8.13 -5.41
C LEU A 9 28.02 8.97 -6.34
N HIS A 10 27.83 8.55 -7.60
CA HIS A 10 26.97 9.27 -8.55
C HIS A 10 25.49 9.34 -8.13
N LEU A 11 25.04 8.42 -7.28
CA LEU A 11 23.68 8.39 -6.76
C LEU A 11 23.52 9.16 -5.44
N ASP A 12 24.60 9.73 -4.90
CA ASP A 12 24.69 10.33 -3.56
C ASP A 12 24.40 9.33 -2.45
N LEU A 13 24.76 8.06 -2.65
CA LEU A 13 24.71 7.01 -1.61
C LEU A 13 25.98 6.99 -0.77
N LEU A 14 27.08 7.45 -1.35
CA LEU A 14 28.35 7.63 -0.68
C LEU A 14 28.78 9.09 -0.82
N GLU A 15 29.52 9.56 0.16
CA GLU A 15 30.28 10.81 0.12
C GLU A 15 31.75 10.48 0.33
N GLU A 16 32.63 11.23 -0.33
CA GLU A 16 34.08 11.10 -0.19
C GLU A 16 34.64 12.40 0.38
N GLU A 17 35.35 12.31 1.50
CA GLU A 17 36.00 13.43 2.16
C GLU A 17 37.39 12.97 2.63
N GLU A 18 38.44 13.71 2.25
CA GLU A 18 39.84 13.40 2.58
C GLU A 18 40.30 11.98 2.20
N GLY A 19 39.73 11.41 1.12
CA GLY A 19 40.03 10.04 0.66
C GLY A 19 39.36 8.95 1.49
N LEU A 20 38.46 9.31 2.42
CA LEU A 20 37.60 8.40 3.16
C LEU A 20 36.19 8.41 2.57
N VAL A 21 35.58 7.23 2.48
CA VAL A 21 34.26 7.04 1.90
C VAL A 21 33.24 6.72 3.00
N TRP A 22 32.14 7.45 3.02
CA TRP A 22 31.11 7.36 4.05
C TRP A 22 29.73 7.13 3.43
N LEU A 23 28.84 6.43 4.12
CA LEU A 23 27.44 6.36 3.70
C LEU A 23 26.71 7.67 4.01
N THR A 24 25.98 8.18 3.03
CA THR A 24 25.02 9.27 3.25
C THR A 24 23.78 8.78 3.99
N LEU A 25 22.84 9.67 4.34
CA LEU A 25 21.53 9.25 4.84
C LEU A 25 20.78 8.39 3.82
N LEU A 26 20.87 8.74 2.53
CA LEU A 26 20.30 7.95 1.45
C LEU A 26 21.01 6.61 1.28
N GLY A 27 22.34 6.60 1.41
CA GLY A 27 23.15 5.39 1.46
C GLY A 27 22.71 4.43 2.55
N ARG A 28 22.53 4.93 3.78
CA ARG A 28 22.02 4.14 4.91
C ARG A 28 20.62 3.60 4.64
N ALA A 29 19.70 4.45 4.19
CA ALA A 29 18.33 4.05 3.87
C ALA A 29 18.28 2.95 2.78
N CYS A 30 19.16 3.05 1.76
CA CYS A 30 19.33 2.02 0.74
C CYS A 30 19.92 0.72 1.31
N GLY A 31 20.91 0.81 2.19
CA GLY A 31 21.59 -0.35 2.78
C GLY A 31 20.72 -1.15 3.76
N THR A 32 19.81 -0.50 4.48
CA THR A 32 18.87 -1.14 5.42
C THR A 32 17.53 -1.48 4.78
N SER A 33 17.37 -1.22 3.48
CA SER A 33 16.11 -1.38 2.76
C SER A 33 15.83 -2.87 2.46
N SER A 34 14.55 -3.21 2.38
CA SER A 34 14.06 -4.52 1.93
C SER A 34 14.11 -4.70 0.40
N LEU A 35 14.49 -3.65 -0.32
CA LEU A 35 14.57 -3.60 -1.77
C LEU A 35 15.96 -4.00 -2.24
N SER A 36 16.01 -4.69 -3.37
CA SER A 36 17.22 -4.87 -4.16
C SER A 36 17.86 -3.51 -4.50
N PHE A 37 19.17 -3.55 -4.73
CA PHE A 37 19.89 -2.37 -5.18
C PHE A 37 19.32 -1.83 -6.50
N ALA A 38 18.90 -2.72 -7.42
CA ALA A 38 18.30 -2.32 -8.70
C ALA A 38 16.99 -1.53 -8.51
N SER A 39 16.10 -1.98 -7.62
CA SER A 39 14.87 -1.25 -7.26
C SER A 39 15.18 0.08 -6.57
N SER A 40 16.12 0.09 -5.62
CA SER A 40 16.51 1.31 -4.90
C SER A 40 17.06 2.38 -5.86
N LYS A 41 18.00 2.02 -6.73
CA LYS A 41 18.54 2.90 -7.77
C LYS A 41 17.45 3.49 -8.67
N ARG A 42 16.52 2.64 -9.09
CA ARG A 42 15.39 3.05 -9.94
C ARG A 42 14.53 4.09 -9.23
N LEU A 43 14.13 3.83 -7.98
CA LEU A 43 13.33 4.76 -7.19
C LEU A 43 14.05 6.09 -6.98
N ILE A 44 15.33 6.06 -6.59
CA ILE A 44 16.14 7.26 -6.39
C ILE A 44 16.17 8.12 -7.64
N ARG A 45 16.43 7.52 -8.82
CA ARG A 45 16.42 8.24 -10.10
C ARG A 45 15.05 8.85 -10.39
N MET A 46 13.98 8.12 -10.15
CA MET A 46 12.61 8.60 -10.41
C MET A 46 12.19 9.73 -9.48
N PHE A 47 12.56 9.67 -8.20
CA PHE A 47 12.34 10.76 -7.25
C PHE A 47 13.15 12.00 -7.62
N LYS A 48 14.46 11.86 -7.89
CA LYS A 48 15.33 12.97 -8.34
C LYS A 48 14.84 13.63 -9.64
N GLN A 49 14.24 12.85 -10.55
CA GLN A 49 13.70 13.35 -11.82
C GLN A 49 12.26 13.89 -11.71
N GLY A 50 11.66 13.91 -10.51
CA GLY A 50 10.27 14.36 -10.31
C GLY A 50 9.22 13.47 -10.99
N GLN A 51 9.58 12.25 -11.38
CA GLN A 51 8.66 11.29 -12.04
C GLN A 51 7.74 10.58 -11.05
N LEU A 52 8.18 10.50 -9.79
CA LEU A 52 7.38 9.99 -8.69
C LEU A 52 7.28 11.05 -7.60
N ARG A 53 6.09 11.14 -7.01
CA ARG A 53 5.81 11.99 -5.86
C ARG A 53 6.17 11.24 -4.58
N GLY A 54 7.34 11.53 -4.01
CA GLY A 54 7.73 10.99 -2.71
C GLY A 54 6.95 11.64 -1.55
N ASP A 55 6.36 12.80 -1.79
CA ASP A 55 5.69 13.67 -0.80
C ASP A 55 4.22 13.28 -0.51
N THR A 56 3.68 12.26 -1.17
CA THR A 56 2.30 11.83 -1.01
C THR A 56 2.20 10.32 -0.83
N THR A 57 1.26 9.87 0.00
CA THR A 57 0.96 8.43 0.18
C THR A 57 0.71 7.72 -1.14
N LEU A 58 -0.09 8.34 -2.02
CA LEU A 58 -0.40 7.74 -3.30
C LEU A 58 0.84 7.60 -4.19
N GLY A 59 1.73 8.59 -4.16
CA GLY A 59 2.98 8.53 -4.89
C GLY A 59 3.94 7.47 -4.32
N LEU A 60 4.01 7.30 -3.00
CA LEU A 60 4.78 6.23 -2.36
C LEU A 60 4.23 4.83 -2.66
N LEU A 61 2.91 4.66 -2.66
CA LEU A 61 2.28 3.40 -3.07
C LEU A 61 2.59 3.08 -4.54
N THR A 62 2.46 4.08 -5.41
CA THR A 62 2.80 3.94 -6.83
C THR A 62 4.27 3.55 -6.99
N ALA A 63 5.17 4.23 -6.28
CA ALA A 63 6.60 3.96 -6.27
C ALA A 63 6.89 2.51 -5.84
N THR A 64 6.23 2.04 -4.78
CA THR A 64 6.35 0.66 -4.30
C THR A 64 5.96 -0.34 -5.38
N HIS A 65 4.90 -0.07 -6.15
CA HIS A 65 4.46 -0.94 -7.26
C HIS A 65 5.36 -0.91 -8.51
N VAL A 66 6.40 -0.08 -8.56
CA VAL A 66 7.41 -0.09 -9.64
C VAL A 66 8.60 -1.02 -9.31
N THR A 67 8.67 -1.48 -8.07
CA THR A 67 9.76 -2.33 -7.56
C THR A 67 9.62 -3.77 -8.07
N SER A 68 10.74 -4.43 -8.33
CA SER A 68 10.74 -5.83 -8.82
C SER A 68 10.34 -6.82 -7.74
N GLU A 69 10.54 -6.49 -6.47
CA GLU A 69 10.16 -7.32 -5.31
C GLU A 69 8.67 -7.63 -5.32
N LEU A 70 7.87 -6.70 -5.83
CA LEU A 70 6.45 -6.87 -5.99
C LEU A 70 6.08 -7.66 -7.26
N ASP A 71 6.95 -7.83 -8.26
CA ASP A 71 6.60 -8.57 -9.48
C ASP A 71 6.48 -10.09 -9.27
N ASP A 72 7.21 -10.62 -8.28
CA ASP A 72 7.15 -12.03 -7.90
C ASP A 72 5.83 -12.41 -7.19
N ILE A 73 5.04 -11.40 -6.79
CA ILE A 73 3.74 -11.63 -6.16
C ILE A 73 2.73 -12.04 -7.20
N TYR A 74 2.21 -13.25 -7.00
CA TYR A 74 1.17 -13.80 -7.85
C TYR A 74 -0.01 -12.83 -7.99
N THR A 75 -0.22 -12.39 -9.23
CA THR A 75 -1.39 -11.62 -9.65
C THR A 75 -2.13 -12.44 -10.69
N PRO A 76 -3.39 -12.83 -10.46
CA PRO A 76 -4.20 -13.55 -11.44
C PRO A 76 -4.38 -12.70 -12.71
N MET A 77 -3.80 -13.17 -13.82
CA MET A 77 -3.83 -12.51 -15.12
C MET A 77 -4.15 -13.51 -16.22
N GLN A 78 -4.98 -13.13 -17.18
CA GLN A 78 -5.19 -13.88 -18.40
C GLN A 78 -4.12 -13.50 -19.43
N LYS A 79 -3.09 -14.34 -19.56
CA LYS A 79 -1.96 -14.13 -20.50
C LYS A 79 -2.32 -14.27 -22.00
N ARG A 80 -3.61 -14.40 -22.33
CA ARG A 80 -4.12 -14.52 -23.72
C ARG A 80 -5.13 -13.41 -23.99
N GLY A 81 -4.92 -12.71 -25.11
CA GLY A 81 -5.78 -11.61 -25.57
C GLY A 81 -5.45 -10.26 -24.92
N THR A 82 -6.37 -9.31 -25.05
CA THR A 82 -6.18 -7.89 -24.67
C THR A 82 -6.99 -7.46 -23.44
N PHE A 83 -7.62 -8.41 -22.76
CA PHE A 83 -8.53 -8.13 -21.64
C PHE A 83 -7.84 -7.34 -20.51
N GLU A 84 -6.58 -7.67 -20.22
CA GLU A 84 -5.81 -7.08 -19.12
C GLU A 84 -5.40 -5.62 -19.40
N THR A 85 -5.48 -5.16 -20.66
CA THR A 85 -5.20 -3.75 -21.04
C THR A 85 -6.13 -2.76 -20.33
N LYS A 86 -7.33 -3.19 -19.93
CA LYS A 86 -8.26 -2.32 -19.20
C LYS A 86 -7.68 -1.81 -17.88
N TRP A 87 -6.77 -2.55 -17.24
CA TRP A 87 -6.22 -2.15 -15.94
C TRP A 87 -5.27 -0.96 -16.06
N SER A 88 -4.48 -0.87 -17.13
CA SER A 88 -3.62 0.30 -17.34
C SER A 88 -4.45 1.55 -17.64
N VAL A 89 -5.55 1.40 -18.37
CA VAL A 89 -6.50 2.49 -18.62
C VAL A 89 -7.15 2.96 -17.31
N LEU A 90 -7.65 2.02 -16.50
CA LEU A 90 -8.26 2.35 -15.20
C LEU A 90 -7.25 2.94 -14.22
N ALA A 91 -6.01 2.43 -14.17
CA ALA A 91 -4.96 2.96 -13.32
C ALA A 91 -4.62 4.41 -13.72
N THR A 92 -4.48 4.68 -15.02
CA THR A 92 -4.25 6.04 -15.54
C THR A 92 -5.37 6.99 -15.11
N ARG A 93 -6.63 6.55 -15.19
CA ARG A 93 -7.78 7.37 -14.78
C ARG A 93 -7.82 7.64 -13.27
N ASN A 94 -7.46 6.66 -12.45
CA ASN A 94 -7.60 6.77 -10.99
C ASN A 94 -6.39 7.40 -10.29
N PHE A 95 -5.22 7.35 -10.91
CA PHE A 95 -3.97 7.81 -10.31
C PHE A 95 -3.25 8.89 -11.13
N GLY A 96 -3.70 9.15 -12.36
CA GLY A 96 -3.08 10.11 -13.27
C GLY A 96 -2.08 9.47 -14.23
N ALA A 97 -1.58 10.27 -15.18
CA ALA A 97 -0.68 9.82 -16.25
C ALA A 97 0.70 9.37 -15.76
N ASP A 98 1.15 9.88 -14.61
CA ASP A 98 2.48 9.58 -14.07
C ASP A 98 2.57 8.15 -13.55
N VAL A 99 1.44 7.60 -13.07
CA VAL A 99 1.30 6.18 -12.70
C VAL A 99 1.32 5.24 -13.90
N ARG A 100 1.21 5.74 -15.13
CA ARG A 100 1.40 4.92 -16.34
C ARG A 100 2.87 4.84 -16.73
N ARG A 101 3.55 5.98 -16.79
CA ARG A 101 4.91 6.11 -17.37
C ARG A 101 5.97 5.39 -16.53
N ALA A 102 5.88 5.55 -15.21
CA ALA A 102 6.83 5.00 -14.25
C ALA A 102 6.83 3.46 -14.22
N PRO A 103 5.69 2.76 -14.02
CA PRO A 103 5.66 1.31 -14.01
C PRO A 103 5.91 0.68 -15.38
N GLN A 104 5.51 1.33 -16.49
CA GLN A 104 5.69 0.80 -17.84
C GLN A 104 7.17 0.73 -18.24
N ARG A 105 7.95 1.78 -17.93
CA ARG A 105 9.37 1.87 -18.32
C ARG A 105 10.23 0.76 -17.73
N TYR A 106 9.84 0.26 -16.56
CA TYR A 106 10.61 -0.71 -15.79
C TYR A 106 9.86 -2.03 -15.55
N ALA A 107 8.81 -2.27 -16.32
CA ALA A 107 8.21 -3.59 -16.38
C ALA A 107 9.05 -4.46 -17.33
N GLU A 108 9.23 -5.73 -16.96
CA GLU A 108 9.92 -6.69 -17.82
C GLU A 108 9.15 -6.91 -19.13
N ASP A 109 7.82 -6.98 -19.04
CA ASP A 109 6.92 -7.12 -20.16
C ASP A 109 5.58 -6.38 -19.93
N SER A 110 4.68 -6.47 -20.91
CA SER A 110 3.34 -5.89 -20.80
C SER A 110 2.49 -6.53 -19.69
N TRP A 111 2.73 -7.80 -19.34
CA TRP A 111 1.97 -8.50 -18.32
C TRP A 111 2.34 -8.05 -16.91
N ALA A 112 3.63 -7.88 -16.62
CA ALA A 112 4.13 -7.30 -15.39
C ALA A 112 3.56 -5.89 -15.21
N PHE A 113 3.55 -5.09 -16.28
CA PHE A 113 2.92 -3.77 -16.27
C PHE A 113 1.42 -3.83 -15.91
N HIS A 114 0.64 -4.69 -16.57
CA HIS A 114 -0.79 -4.82 -16.27
C HIS A 114 -1.05 -5.38 -14.87
N ALA A 115 -0.22 -6.30 -14.38
CA ALA A 115 -0.31 -6.86 -13.03
C ALA A 115 -0.05 -5.80 -11.96
N ARG A 116 0.96 -4.94 -12.15
CA ARG A 116 1.24 -3.77 -11.28
C ARG A 116 0.04 -2.82 -11.24
N CYS A 117 -0.56 -2.51 -12.40
CA CYS A 117 -1.76 -1.67 -12.47
C CYS A 117 -2.96 -2.30 -11.74
N LYS A 118 -3.21 -3.60 -11.97
CA LYS A 118 -4.31 -4.33 -11.34
C LYS A 118 -4.17 -4.37 -9.82
N ARG A 119 -2.95 -4.64 -9.31
CA ARG A 119 -2.64 -4.63 -7.88
C ARG A 119 -2.81 -3.24 -7.25
N SER A 120 -2.33 -2.20 -7.91
CA SER A 120 -2.49 -0.83 -7.42
C SER A 120 -3.99 -0.46 -7.28
N LEU A 121 -4.80 -0.80 -8.28
CA LEU A 121 -6.24 -0.56 -8.26
C LEU A 121 -6.96 -1.34 -7.15
N VAL A 122 -6.68 -2.64 -7.01
CA VAL A 122 -7.33 -3.45 -5.96
C VAL A 122 -6.94 -2.98 -4.57
N LEU A 123 -5.69 -2.56 -4.36
CA LEU A 123 -5.24 -2.03 -3.06
C LEU A 123 -5.84 -0.66 -2.75
N ARG A 124 -6.07 0.19 -3.76
CA ARG A 124 -6.85 1.42 -3.57
C ARG A 124 -8.28 1.11 -3.11
N ASP A 125 -8.98 0.22 -3.80
CA ASP A 125 -10.35 -0.14 -3.42
C ASP A 125 -10.41 -0.83 -2.05
N TRP A 126 -9.40 -1.64 -1.74
CA TRP A 126 -9.20 -2.29 -0.45
C TRP A 126 -9.08 -1.26 0.68
N MET A 127 -8.21 -0.25 0.54
CA MET A 127 -8.05 0.88 1.48
C MET A 127 -9.26 1.81 1.54
N ASN A 128 -10.16 1.75 0.56
CA ASN A 128 -11.44 2.44 0.57
C ASN A 128 -12.57 1.58 1.18
N GLY A 129 -12.21 0.45 1.80
CA GLY A 129 -13.14 -0.39 2.54
C GLY A 129 -14.13 -1.17 1.69
N LYS A 130 -13.85 -1.36 0.39
CA LYS A 130 -14.72 -2.16 -0.47
C LYS A 130 -14.80 -3.60 0.03
N ALA A 131 -16.00 -4.21 0.03
CA ALA A 131 -16.17 -5.56 0.55
C ALA A 131 -15.35 -6.58 -0.27
N MET A 132 -14.90 -7.66 0.37
CA MET A 132 -14.08 -8.67 -0.31
C MET A 132 -14.80 -9.30 -1.51
N ALA A 133 -16.11 -9.52 -1.40
CA ALA A 133 -16.93 -10.02 -2.50
C ALA A 133 -16.90 -9.06 -3.70
N ASP A 134 -17.03 -7.76 -3.46
CA ASP A 134 -17.01 -6.75 -4.51
C ASP A 134 -15.63 -6.60 -5.15
N LEU A 135 -14.55 -6.71 -4.37
CA LEU A 135 -13.18 -6.73 -4.89
C LEU A 135 -12.99 -7.94 -5.82
N LYS A 136 -13.33 -9.14 -5.35
CA LYS A 136 -13.26 -10.37 -6.17
C LYS A 136 -14.07 -10.22 -7.46
N ASN A 137 -15.28 -9.67 -7.36
CA ASN A 137 -16.15 -9.49 -8.52
C ASN A 137 -15.65 -8.42 -9.50
N THR A 138 -15.05 -7.33 -9.00
CA THR A 138 -14.53 -6.24 -9.83
C THR A 138 -13.24 -6.66 -10.55
N TYR A 139 -12.35 -7.37 -9.86
CA TYR A 139 -11.00 -7.70 -10.34
C TYR A 139 -10.88 -9.12 -10.90
N LYS A 140 -11.99 -9.85 -11.04
CA LYS A 140 -12.01 -11.10 -11.81
C LYS A 140 -11.83 -10.81 -13.30
N THR A 141 -11.11 -11.71 -13.96
CA THR A 141 -11.02 -11.74 -15.41
C THR A 141 -12.10 -12.64 -15.99
N ASN A 142 -12.32 -13.81 -15.39
CA ASN A 142 -13.39 -14.74 -15.71
C ASN A 142 -13.74 -15.59 -14.47
N ALA A 143 -14.54 -16.65 -14.62
CA ALA A 143 -14.96 -17.51 -13.51
C ALA A 143 -13.79 -18.25 -12.82
N PHE A 144 -12.68 -18.47 -13.53
CA PHE A 144 -11.52 -19.24 -13.07
C PHE A 144 -10.35 -18.34 -12.65
N ILE A 145 -10.21 -17.16 -13.25
CA ILE A 145 -9.14 -16.20 -12.98
C ILE A 145 -9.72 -15.07 -12.14
N VAL A 146 -9.59 -15.19 -10.82
CA VAL A 146 -10.16 -14.26 -9.83
C VAL A 146 -9.04 -13.76 -8.92
N MET A 147 -9.03 -12.45 -8.64
CA MET A 147 -8.23 -11.89 -7.55
C MET A 147 -8.86 -12.31 -6.23
N ASP A 148 -8.46 -13.46 -5.69
CA ASP A 148 -9.04 -14.02 -4.48
C ASP A 148 -8.59 -13.28 -3.19
N ALA A 149 -9.15 -13.69 -2.06
CA ALA A 149 -8.88 -13.05 -0.78
C ALA A 149 -7.40 -13.18 -0.36
N GLY A 150 -6.74 -14.29 -0.70
CA GLY A 150 -5.34 -14.54 -0.38
C GLY A 150 -4.41 -13.64 -1.19
N SER A 151 -4.67 -13.52 -2.49
CA SER A 151 -3.92 -12.69 -3.43
C SER A 151 -4.06 -11.20 -3.08
N ILE A 152 -5.24 -10.75 -2.66
CA ILE A 152 -5.47 -9.36 -2.20
C ILE A 152 -4.71 -9.08 -0.92
N ARG A 153 -4.84 -9.94 0.11
CA ARG A 153 -4.14 -9.77 1.39
C ARG A 153 -2.62 -9.86 1.21
N GLY A 154 -2.12 -10.85 0.47
CA GLY A 154 -0.71 -11.00 0.17
C GLY A 154 -0.13 -9.79 -0.58
N SER A 155 -0.90 -9.22 -1.52
CA SER A 155 -0.51 -7.96 -2.17
C SER A 155 -0.45 -6.80 -1.16
N ALA A 156 -1.41 -6.70 -0.24
CA ALA A 156 -1.43 -5.65 0.77
C ALA A 156 -0.25 -5.78 1.75
N ASP A 157 -0.01 -6.98 2.25
CA ASP A 157 1.05 -7.30 3.21
C ASP A 157 2.44 -7.02 2.62
N ALA A 158 2.69 -7.49 1.40
CA ALA A 158 3.97 -7.26 0.75
C ALA A 158 4.17 -5.78 0.36
N THR A 159 3.11 -5.09 -0.10
CA THR A 159 3.20 -3.65 -0.31
C THR A 159 3.50 -2.94 1.01
N CYS A 160 2.87 -3.29 2.14
CA CYS A 160 3.19 -2.71 3.45
C CYS A 160 4.65 -2.92 3.84
N PHE A 161 5.18 -4.12 3.59
CA PHE A 161 6.56 -4.48 3.91
C PHE A 161 7.55 -3.58 3.17
N HIS A 162 7.41 -3.44 1.84
CA HIS A 162 8.32 -2.65 1.02
C HIS A 162 8.10 -1.14 1.09
N LEU A 163 6.86 -0.71 1.36
CA LEU A 163 6.49 0.71 1.41
C LEU A 163 7.30 1.48 2.45
N ARG A 164 7.70 0.86 3.56
CA ARG A 164 8.59 1.47 4.56
C ARG A 164 9.97 1.79 4.02
N SER A 165 10.55 0.90 3.22
CA SER A 165 11.83 1.13 2.54
C SER A 165 11.72 2.23 1.49
N VAL A 166 10.61 2.26 0.74
CA VAL A 166 10.33 3.33 -0.24
C VAL A 166 10.18 4.68 0.45
N HIS A 167 9.46 4.74 1.57
CA HIS A 167 9.32 5.94 2.39
C HIS A 167 10.67 6.43 2.90
N ALA A 168 11.50 5.55 3.48
CA ALA A 168 12.84 5.91 3.95
C ALA A 168 13.73 6.49 2.85
N LEU A 169 13.71 5.92 1.65
CA LEU A 169 14.42 6.46 0.48
C LEU A 169 13.88 7.83 0.06
N ALA A 170 12.56 8.01 0.05
CA ALA A 170 11.93 9.28 -0.29
C ALA A 170 12.26 10.37 0.75
N SER A 171 12.13 10.08 2.05
CA SER A 171 12.50 10.99 3.13
C SER A 171 13.96 11.42 3.08
N ALA A 172 14.87 10.50 2.75
CA ALA A 172 16.30 10.84 2.63
C ALA A 172 16.61 11.72 1.41
N LEU A 173 15.76 11.75 0.38
CA LEU A 173 15.90 12.60 -0.81
C LEU A 173 15.19 13.95 -0.68
N LEU A 174 14.09 14.00 0.06
CA LEU A 174 13.27 15.20 0.22
C LEU A 174 13.78 16.01 1.43
N VAL A 175 14.80 16.84 1.19
CA VAL A 175 15.45 17.69 2.21
C VAL A 175 14.48 18.69 2.88
N THR A 176 13.31 18.97 2.28
CA THR A 176 12.42 20.08 2.67
C THR A 176 10.99 19.69 3.05
N GLY A 177 10.72 18.42 3.31
CA GLY A 177 9.42 18.01 3.82
C GLY A 177 9.57 16.80 4.71
N ASP A 178 9.46 17.00 6.02
CA ASP A 178 9.13 15.90 6.92
C ASP A 178 7.82 15.30 6.39
N LEU A 179 7.95 14.16 5.72
CA LEU A 179 6.81 13.30 5.47
C LEU A 179 6.26 12.96 6.85
N ASP A 180 5.07 13.50 7.17
CA ASP A 180 4.40 13.28 8.45
C ASP A 180 4.38 11.78 8.74
N ALA A 181 5.24 11.35 9.66
CA ALA A 181 5.44 9.95 10.00
C ALA A 181 4.14 9.33 10.52
N GLU A 182 3.33 10.11 11.24
CA GLU A 182 2.03 9.64 11.70
C GLU A 182 1.04 9.50 10.55
N ALA A 183 1.03 10.43 9.58
CA ALA A 183 0.21 10.28 8.39
C ALA A 183 0.61 9.05 7.59
N PHE A 184 1.90 8.79 7.46
CA PHE A 184 2.41 7.59 6.82
C PHE A 184 1.97 6.32 7.57
N ASP A 185 2.15 6.26 8.89
CA ASP A 185 1.75 5.10 9.70
C ASP A 185 0.25 4.85 9.67
N ARG A 186 -0.58 5.91 9.63
CA ARG A 186 -2.03 5.80 9.42
C ARG A 186 -2.34 5.16 8.07
N GLU A 187 -1.64 5.53 7.01
CA GLU A 187 -1.87 4.98 5.68
C GLU A 187 -1.36 3.54 5.53
N VAL A 188 -0.21 3.21 6.14
CA VAL A 188 0.26 1.82 6.25
C VAL A 188 -0.77 0.97 7.00
N THR A 189 -1.36 1.50 8.07
CA THR A 189 -2.41 0.82 8.83
C THR A 189 -3.67 0.62 7.98
N ARG A 190 -4.10 1.62 7.21
CA ARG A 190 -5.22 1.48 6.26
C ARG A 190 -4.95 0.43 5.21
N LEU A 191 -3.74 0.38 4.67
CA LEU A 191 -3.34 -0.63 3.69
C LEU A 191 -3.34 -2.03 4.31
N LYS A 192 -2.77 -2.18 5.51
CA LYS A 192 -2.72 -3.47 6.22
C LYS A 192 -4.10 -4.05 6.48
N PHE A 193 -5.03 -3.23 6.99
CA PHE A 193 -6.35 -3.71 7.39
C PHE A 193 -7.44 -3.54 6.31
N GLY A 194 -7.17 -2.76 5.26
CA GLY A 194 -8.12 -2.48 4.18
C GLY A 194 -9.32 -1.68 4.66
N LEU A 195 -9.06 -0.61 5.40
CA LEU A 195 -10.08 0.20 6.06
C LEU A 195 -10.05 1.66 5.59
N LEU A 196 -11.23 2.28 5.62
CA LEU A 196 -11.34 3.72 5.47
C LEU A 196 -10.66 4.42 6.65
N LYS A 197 -10.14 5.63 6.42
CA LYS A 197 -9.49 6.44 7.47
C LYS A 197 -10.36 6.59 8.73
N LYS A 198 -11.67 6.80 8.55
CA LYS A 198 -12.63 6.95 9.67
C LYS A 198 -12.73 5.67 10.53
N ALA A 199 -12.65 4.50 9.90
CA ALA A 199 -12.78 3.22 10.60
C ALA A 199 -11.52 2.76 11.35
N LEU A 200 -10.40 3.51 11.30
CA LEU A 200 -9.15 3.10 11.97
C LEU A 200 -9.28 3.04 13.49
N GLY A 201 -10.06 3.93 14.10
CA GLY A 201 -10.27 3.94 15.55
C GLY A 201 -10.92 2.66 16.09
N LEU A 202 -11.53 1.83 15.22
CA LEU A 202 -12.07 0.52 15.61
C LEU A 202 -10.97 -0.47 16.02
N LEU A 203 -9.72 -0.24 15.61
CA LEU A 203 -8.56 -1.06 15.99
C LEU A 203 -8.16 -0.86 17.45
N GLU A 204 -8.62 0.22 18.10
CA GLU A 204 -8.32 0.53 19.50
C GLU A 204 -9.24 -0.22 20.48
N LEU A 205 -10.29 -0.86 19.98
CA LEU A 205 -11.14 -1.70 20.82
C LEU A 205 -10.31 -2.85 21.42
N PRO A 206 -10.44 -3.13 22.73
CA PRO A 206 -9.80 -4.29 23.37
C PRO A 206 -10.51 -5.61 23.00
N LEU A 207 -10.96 -5.70 21.76
CA LEU A 207 -11.57 -6.85 21.13
C LEU A 207 -11.06 -6.90 19.69
N ARG A 208 -10.45 -8.02 19.31
CA ARG A 208 -9.94 -8.20 17.94
C ARG A 208 -11.11 -8.34 16.97
N LEU A 209 -11.43 -7.28 16.24
CA LEU A 209 -12.40 -7.32 15.15
C LEU A 209 -11.72 -7.73 13.84
N ASP A 210 -12.39 -8.59 13.06
CA ASP A 210 -11.96 -8.86 11.69
C ASP A 210 -12.38 -7.71 10.75
N ARG A 211 -11.84 -7.72 9.53
CA ARG A 211 -12.14 -6.67 8.54
C ARG A 211 -13.64 -6.58 8.22
N ARG A 212 -14.34 -7.71 8.10
CA ARG A 212 -15.76 -7.72 7.77
C ARG A 212 -16.55 -7.08 8.90
N GLU A 213 -16.25 -7.40 10.14
CA GLU A 213 -16.87 -6.82 11.33
C GLU A 213 -16.64 -5.31 11.39
N MET A 214 -15.40 -4.86 11.18
CA MET A 214 -15.07 -3.42 11.16
C MET A 214 -15.83 -2.67 10.06
N LEU A 215 -15.94 -3.26 8.86
CA LEU A 215 -16.70 -2.65 7.77
C LEU A 215 -18.22 -2.66 8.02
N ALA A 216 -18.75 -3.70 8.67
CA ALA A 216 -20.15 -3.78 9.03
C ALA A 216 -20.54 -2.72 10.06
N LEU A 217 -19.69 -2.49 11.08
CA LEU A 217 -19.85 -1.38 12.01
C LEU A 217 -19.79 -0.02 11.30
N HIS A 218 -18.92 0.10 10.29
CA HIS A 218 -18.79 1.33 9.52
C HIS A 218 -19.94 1.67 8.61
N ALA A 219 -20.51 0.67 7.94
CA ALA A 219 -21.61 0.89 7.02
C ALA A 219 -22.85 1.54 7.67
N ARG A 220 -23.03 1.37 8.98
CA ARG A 220 -24.21 1.85 9.71
C ARG A 220 -23.99 3.16 10.50
N ALA A 221 -22.77 3.45 10.96
CA ALA A 221 -22.49 4.62 11.82
C ALA A 221 -21.64 5.72 11.19
N GLY A 222 -20.94 5.46 10.08
CA GLY A 222 -19.89 6.37 9.61
C GLY A 222 -18.63 6.36 10.48
N SER A 223 -18.47 5.29 11.27
CA SER A 223 -17.53 5.01 12.38
C SER A 223 -16.53 6.08 12.70
N THR A 224 -16.75 6.70 13.85
CA THR A 224 -15.71 6.84 14.86
C THR A 224 -16.03 5.91 16.02
N LEU A 225 -15.03 5.59 16.86
CA LEU A 225 -15.25 4.84 18.11
C LEU A 225 -16.29 5.55 19.00
N GLU A 226 -16.27 6.87 19.00
CA GLU A 226 -17.21 7.72 19.72
C GLU A 226 -18.67 7.48 19.29
N GLN A 227 -18.92 7.37 17.98
CA GLN A 227 -20.27 7.11 17.47
C GLN A 227 -20.78 5.71 17.86
N LEU A 228 -19.90 4.72 18.01
CA LEU A 228 -20.29 3.39 18.48
C LEU A 228 -20.71 3.37 19.94
N ARG A 229 -20.20 4.27 20.79
CA ARG A 229 -20.66 4.41 22.18
C ARG A 229 -22.08 4.96 22.30
N GLY A 230 -22.70 5.41 21.21
CA GLY A 230 -24.11 5.77 21.16
C GLY A 230 -25.03 4.63 20.75
N TRP A 231 -24.49 3.47 20.37
CA TRP A 231 -25.29 2.36 19.85
C TRP A 231 -25.88 1.50 20.97
N SER A 232 -27.12 1.06 20.75
CA SER A 232 -27.75 0.06 21.59
C SER A 232 -27.16 -1.33 21.33
N LEU A 233 -27.34 -2.25 22.28
CA LEU A 233 -27.01 -3.66 22.07
C LEU A 233 -27.69 -4.21 20.80
N THR A 234 -28.95 -3.84 20.57
CA THR A 234 -29.72 -4.28 19.39
C THR A 234 -29.08 -3.81 18.08
N ASP A 235 -28.56 -2.58 18.03
CA ASP A 235 -27.87 -2.06 16.83
C ASP A 235 -26.59 -2.84 16.53
N LEU A 236 -25.80 -3.12 17.58
CA LEU A 236 -24.57 -3.89 17.49
C LEU A 236 -24.84 -5.33 17.07
N GLN A 237 -25.85 -5.98 17.65
CA GLN A 237 -26.27 -7.34 17.30
C GLN A 237 -26.80 -7.41 15.88
N SER A 238 -27.54 -6.38 15.43
CA SER A 238 -28.00 -6.32 14.05
C SER A 238 -26.83 -6.19 13.06
N ALA A 239 -25.72 -5.54 13.44
CA ALA A 239 -24.56 -5.36 12.57
C ALA A 239 -23.61 -6.56 12.55
N LEU A 240 -23.42 -7.22 13.70
CA LEU A 240 -22.38 -8.22 13.91
C LEU A 240 -22.90 -9.64 14.19
N GLY A 241 -24.20 -9.79 14.45
CA GLY A 241 -24.79 -11.00 15.03
C GLY A 241 -24.87 -10.93 16.55
N GLU A 242 -25.67 -11.82 17.16
CA GLU A 242 -26.02 -11.78 18.59
C GLU A 242 -24.81 -11.81 19.52
N ASP A 243 -23.99 -12.87 19.41
CA ASP A 243 -22.82 -13.07 20.28
C ASP A 243 -21.81 -11.94 20.12
N ARG A 244 -21.56 -11.55 18.88
CA ARG A 244 -20.50 -10.60 18.56
C ARG A 244 -20.89 -9.17 18.90
N GLY A 245 -22.15 -8.81 18.67
CA GLY A 245 -22.72 -7.55 19.12
C GLY A 245 -22.68 -7.42 20.64
N PHE A 246 -22.97 -8.50 21.37
CA PHE A 246 -22.87 -8.52 22.83
C PHE A 246 -21.42 -8.30 23.32
N GLN A 247 -20.43 -8.97 22.71
CA GLN A 247 -19.01 -8.78 23.07
C GLN A 247 -18.55 -7.34 22.86
N VAL A 248 -18.91 -6.72 21.73
CA VAL A 248 -18.57 -5.32 21.46
C VAL A 248 -19.26 -4.38 22.46
N HIS A 249 -20.54 -4.61 22.75
CA HIS A 249 -21.27 -3.85 23.75
C HIS A 249 -20.61 -3.95 25.14
N ALA A 250 -20.31 -5.17 25.59
CA ALA A 250 -19.64 -5.39 26.87
C ALA A 250 -18.32 -4.62 26.97
N VAL A 251 -17.52 -4.61 25.90
CA VAL A 251 -16.24 -3.87 25.85
C VAL A 251 -16.42 -2.36 25.84
N LEU A 252 -17.43 -1.83 25.13
CA LEU A 252 -17.67 -0.39 25.04
C LEU A 252 -18.13 0.23 26.36
N TYR A 253 -18.85 -0.54 27.18
CA TYR A 253 -19.49 -0.07 28.42
C TYR A 253 -18.94 -0.73 29.69
N SER A 254 -17.84 -1.50 29.61
CA SER A 254 -17.15 -1.98 30.80
C SER A 254 -16.46 -0.81 31.51
N PRO A 255 -16.60 -0.64 32.83
CA PRO A 255 -15.78 0.32 33.55
C PRO A 255 -14.30 -0.08 33.43
N ALA A 256 -13.47 0.90 33.06
CA ALA A 256 -12.02 0.77 32.98
C ALA A 256 -11.39 0.60 34.37
#